data_AF-A0A1I4I314-F1
#
_entry.id   AF-A0A1I4I314-F1
#
_cell.length_a   1.000
_cell.length_b   1.000
_cell.length_c   1.000
_cell.angle_alpha   90.00
_cell.angle_beta   90.00
_cell.angle_gamma   90.00
#
_symmetry.space_group_name_H-M   'P 1'
#
loop_
_entity.id
_entity.type
_entity.pdbx_description
1 polymer ?
#
loop_
_entity_poly.entity_id
_entity_poly.type
_entity_poly.pdbx_seq_one_letter_code
_entity_poly.pdbx_strand_id
1 'polypeptide(L)'
;MASDIQPSEALRVNAYPMHRAEILMQQRRRLRPRRKTLVSFAAKYHYVESQRRLVAAAAATGDFDTIESWSPDRLRGTPFYEAHRAILDRSRGAGNWAWKPYIIAEAVAQSRDGDFIVFTDTGMQAIDDAPLPPVAPLLTWLAESGRRVAVGVLHGKPQRVWTKRDCFVLMECDTERYWNADQIQATWIAFMVSPETRHLVAEWLRYAGDERVVTDIPNQMGLADFDGFIDHRFDQSILSNLIYKLDLEIPPLREASKKIKTLIGELETDTLVSVRPSENIALGKTWRASSASPWSGTSGVYGERTTGDPSFFFHTALEPNPWFVLDLGAVERASEIRIYNRWGQPSERAQMMRVWLGETEAEYRLVFDAVDADWHPGLPLHLRFDTARFRYLKVDLDEEQVLHLDGIEIFAAR
;
A
#
# COMPACT_ATOMS: atom_id res chain seq x y z
N MET A 1 15.72 -22.28 52.05
CA MET A 1 14.66 -21.93 51.08
C MET A 1 15.01 -20.58 50.50
N ALA A 2 15.70 -20.58 49.36
CA ALA A 2 15.95 -19.35 48.62
C ALA A 2 14.61 -18.94 48.02
N SER A 3 14.14 -17.74 48.36
CA SER A 3 12.97 -17.16 47.72
C SER A 3 13.29 -16.97 46.25
N ASP A 4 12.63 -17.75 45.40
CA ASP A 4 12.64 -17.58 43.96
C ASP A 4 11.80 -16.32 43.66
N ILE A 5 12.41 -15.15 43.90
CA ILE A 5 11.86 -13.89 43.44
C ILE A 5 12.03 -13.95 41.92
N GLN A 6 10.98 -14.40 41.24
CA GLN A 6 10.90 -14.20 39.80
C GLN A 6 11.10 -12.69 39.56
N PRO A 7 12.13 -12.27 38.81
CA PRO A 7 12.29 -10.87 38.51
C PRO A 7 10.99 -10.41 37.86
N SER A 8 10.40 -9.33 38.36
CA SER A 8 9.23 -8.72 37.70
C SER A 8 9.62 -8.51 36.25
N GLU A 9 9.03 -9.28 35.32
CA GLU A 9 9.32 -9.09 33.91
C GLU A 9 8.99 -7.63 33.61
N ALA A 10 10.00 -6.87 33.15
CA ALA A 10 9.80 -5.47 32.78
C ALA A 10 8.68 -5.39 31.73
N LEU A 11 7.90 -4.30 31.76
CA LEU A 11 6.90 -4.01 30.74
C LEU A 11 7.55 -4.14 29.35
N ARG A 12 6.84 -4.82 28.45
CA ARG A 12 7.28 -5.00 27.07
C ARG A 12 6.93 -3.74 26.30
N VAL A 13 7.87 -3.26 25.49
CA VAL A 13 7.60 -2.20 24.51
C VAL A 13 6.99 -2.79 23.24
N ASN A 14 6.26 -1.98 22.49
CA ASN A 14 5.74 -2.43 21.20
C ASN A 14 6.89 -2.74 20.22
N ALA A 15 7.03 -4.01 19.84
CA ALA A 15 8.05 -4.49 18.92
C ALA A 15 7.66 -4.29 17.43
N TYR A 16 6.48 -3.75 17.12
CA TYR A 16 6.01 -3.55 15.75
C TYR A 16 6.98 -2.70 14.90
N PRO A 17 7.51 -1.56 15.38
CA PRO A 17 8.50 -0.79 14.62
C PRO A 17 9.76 -1.58 14.30
N MET A 18 10.23 -2.41 15.24
CA MET A 18 11.39 -3.29 15.02
C MET A 18 11.08 -4.37 13.98
N HIS A 19 9.94 -5.04 14.09
CA HIS A 19 9.52 -6.05 13.11
C HIS A 19 9.38 -5.45 11.71
N ARG A 20 8.74 -4.27 11.60
CA ARG A 20 8.67 -3.51 10.36
C ARG A 20 10.04 -3.19 9.80
N ALA A 21 10.98 -2.75 10.63
CA ALA A 21 12.36 -2.48 10.22
C ALA A 21 13.11 -3.75 9.76
N GLU A 22 12.91 -4.89 10.43
CA GLU A 22 13.48 -6.19 10.04
C GLU A 22 13.00 -6.62 8.65
N ILE A 23 11.69 -6.57 8.40
CA ILE A 23 11.08 -6.93 7.12
C ILE A 23 11.57 -6.00 6.00
N LEU A 24 11.54 -4.68 6.22
CA LEU A 24 12.06 -3.71 5.25
C LEU A 24 13.54 -3.95 4.97
N MET A 25 14.35 -4.25 5.99
CA MET A 25 15.76 -4.58 5.80
C MET A 25 15.95 -5.84 4.95
N GLN A 26 15.15 -6.89 5.18
CA GLN A 26 15.21 -8.12 4.38
C GLN A 26 14.83 -7.87 2.91
N GLN A 27 13.75 -7.12 2.67
CA GLN A 27 13.34 -6.72 1.32
C GLN A 27 14.43 -5.88 0.64
N ARG A 28 14.98 -4.88 1.32
CA ARG A 28 16.10 -4.07 0.81
C ARG A 28 17.32 -4.91 0.46
N ARG A 29 17.68 -5.88 1.30
CA ARG A 29 18.78 -6.84 1.02
C ARG A 29 18.49 -7.65 -0.24
N ARG A 30 17.28 -8.18 -0.40
CA ARG A 30 16.84 -8.92 -1.61
C ARG A 30 16.92 -8.05 -2.86
N LEU A 31 16.58 -6.78 -2.76
CA LEU A 31 16.56 -5.83 -3.87
C LEU A 31 17.93 -5.18 -4.14
N ARG A 32 18.93 -5.35 -3.27
CA ARG A 32 20.25 -4.72 -3.37
C ARG A 32 20.95 -4.88 -4.73
N PRO A 33 20.88 -6.03 -5.43
CA PRO A 33 21.56 -6.20 -6.72
C PRO A 33 20.90 -5.43 -7.88
N ARG A 34 19.68 -4.92 -7.69
CA ARG A 34 18.86 -4.29 -8.73
C ARG A 34 18.88 -2.78 -8.52
N ARG A 35 19.07 -2.02 -9.59
CA ARG A 35 19.05 -0.55 -9.54
C ARG A 35 17.60 -0.06 -9.45
N LYS A 36 17.34 1.00 -8.66
CA LYS A 36 16.02 1.63 -8.54
C LYS A 36 16.12 3.08 -8.95
N THR A 37 15.31 3.46 -9.93
CA THR A 37 15.27 4.82 -10.46
C THR A 37 13.91 5.43 -10.21
N LEU A 38 13.89 6.58 -9.54
CA LEU A 38 12.71 7.45 -9.48
C LEU A 38 12.78 8.43 -10.66
N VAL A 39 11.69 8.55 -11.43
CA VAL A 39 11.57 9.49 -12.55
C VAL A 39 10.42 10.45 -12.25
N SER A 40 10.63 11.73 -12.48
CA SER A 40 9.59 12.75 -12.33
C SER A 40 9.76 13.87 -13.36
N PHE A 41 8.71 14.64 -13.59
CA PHE A 41 8.74 15.81 -14.46
C PHE A 41 8.01 16.97 -13.80
N ALA A 42 8.51 18.19 -13.98
CA ALA A 42 7.84 19.40 -13.52
C ALA A 42 7.94 20.53 -14.54
N ALA A 43 6.79 21.05 -14.95
CA ALA A 43 6.66 22.25 -15.76
C ALA A 43 5.88 23.31 -14.96
N LYS A 44 6.39 24.55 -14.88
CA LYS A 44 5.86 25.68 -14.07
C LYS A 44 6.26 25.63 -12.59
N TYR A 45 6.32 26.81 -11.97
CA TYR A 45 6.94 27.03 -10.66
C TYR A 45 6.38 26.15 -9.53
N HIS A 46 5.06 26.03 -9.39
CA HIS A 46 4.46 25.24 -8.29
C HIS A 46 4.72 23.74 -8.40
N TYR A 47 4.87 23.21 -9.62
CA TYR A 47 5.24 21.81 -9.82
C TYR A 47 6.73 21.56 -9.55
N VAL A 48 7.59 22.56 -9.77
CA VAL A 48 9.03 22.46 -9.45
C VAL A 48 9.24 22.32 -7.94
N GLU A 49 8.49 23.09 -7.14
CA GLU A 49 8.60 22.97 -5.68
C GLU A 49 8.06 21.62 -5.17
N SER A 50 6.96 21.13 -5.74
CA SER A 50 6.51 19.76 -5.48
C SER A 50 7.54 18.72 -5.91
N GLN A 51 8.19 18.86 -7.06
CA GLN A 51 9.27 17.95 -7.48
C GLN A 51 10.42 17.94 -6.47
N ARG A 52 10.83 19.10 -5.95
CA ARG A 52 11.89 19.19 -4.92
C ARG A 52 11.51 18.44 -3.65
N ARG A 53 10.28 18.63 -3.15
CA ARG A 53 9.78 17.90 -1.99
C ARG A 53 9.74 16.38 -2.23
N LEU A 54 9.35 15.95 -3.44
CA LEU A 54 9.35 14.53 -3.82
C LEU A 54 10.76 13.97 -3.80
N VAL A 55 11.71 14.67 -4.43
CA VAL A 55 13.12 14.26 -4.50
C VAL A 55 13.70 14.15 -3.10
N ALA A 56 13.45 15.13 -2.23
CA ALA A 56 13.90 15.10 -0.84
C ALA A 56 13.29 13.92 -0.06
N ALA A 57 11.98 13.71 -0.18
CA ALA A 57 11.29 12.60 0.48
C ALA A 57 11.79 11.23 -0.03
N ALA A 58 11.97 11.07 -1.33
CA ALA A 58 12.49 9.85 -1.94
C ALA A 58 13.95 9.58 -1.57
N ALA A 59 14.79 10.63 -1.48
CA ALA A 59 16.16 10.49 -1.00
C ALA A 59 16.19 10.06 0.47
N ALA A 60 15.28 10.58 1.30
CA ALA A 60 15.19 10.25 2.72
C ALA A 60 14.80 8.79 2.99
N THR A 61 14.14 8.09 2.06
CA THR A 61 13.82 6.66 2.24
C THR A 61 15.07 5.78 2.14
N GLY A 62 16.08 6.21 1.40
CA GLY A 62 17.28 5.41 1.08
C GLY A 62 17.02 4.24 0.11
N ASP A 63 15.85 4.19 -0.53
CA ASP A 63 15.46 3.05 -1.38
C ASP A 63 15.83 3.25 -2.87
N PHE A 64 16.09 4.48 -3.31
CA PHE A 64 16.42 4.82 -4.69
C PHE A 64 17.93 5.01 -4.89
N ASP A 65 18.49 4.34 -5.90
CA ASP A 65 19.89 4.53 -6.31
C ASP A 65 20.04 5.78 -7.20
N THR A 66 18.97 6.17 -7.89
CA THR A 66 18.97 7.36 -8.75
C THR A 66 17.60 8.04 -8.76
N ILE A 67 17.62 9.37 -8.79
CA ILE A 67 16.44 10.21 -8.91
C ILE A 67 16.63 11.12 -10.13
N GLU A 68 15.81 10.92 -11.15
CA GLU A 68 15.82 11.68 -12.40
C GLU A 68 14.69 12.72 -12.43
N SER A 69 15.08 13.98 -12.22
CA SER A 69 14.17 15.13 -12.29
C SER A 69 14.23 15.75 -13.68
N TRP A 70 13.21 15.51 -14.48
CA TRP A 70 13.07 16.12 -15.81
C TRP A 70 12.37 17.48 -15.74
N SER A 71 12.73 18.34 -16.68
CA SER A 71 12.18 19.69 -16.86
C SER A 71 11.88 19.94 -18.34
N PRO A 72 11.03 20.93 -18.67
CA PRO A 72 10.81 21.37 -20.03
C PRO A 72 12.09 21.72 -20.78
N ASP A 73 13.08 22.34 -20.13
CA ASP A 73 14.34 22.73 -20.77
C ASP A 73 15.18 21.51 -21.14
N ARG A 74 15.24 20.51 -20.26
CA ARG A 74 15.90 19.23 -20.57
C ARG A 74 15.20 18.52 -21.72
N LEU A 75 13.87 18.47 -21.69
CA LEU A 75 13.06 17.85 -22.75
C LEU A 75 13.27 18.56 -24.10
N ARG A 76 13.29 19.89 -24.12
CA ARG A 76 13.50 20.70 -25.34
C ARG A 76 14.81 20.40 -26.05
N GLY A 77 15.83 19.96 -25.32
CA GLY A 77 17.14 19.58 -25.87
C GLY A 77 17.19 18.16 -26.45
N THR A 78 16.06 17.46 -26.59
CA THR A 78 16.02 16.06 -27.04
C THR A 78 15.56 15.91 -28.49
N PRO A 79 16.06 14.90 -29.23
CA PRO A 79 15.56 14.58 -30.57
C PRO A 79 14.06 14.25 -30.60
N PHE A 80 13.53 13.67 -29.51
CA PHE A 80 12.10 13.39 -29.39
C PHE A 80 11.27 14.68 -29.42
N TYR A 81 11.74 15.74 -28.74
CA TYR A 81 11.06 17.03 -28.77
C TYR A 81 11.04 17.62 -30.17
N GLU A 82 12.18 17.62 -30.86
CA GLU A 82 12.29 18.12 -32.23
C GLU A 82 11.35 17.39 -33.21
N ALA A 83 11.27 16.07 -33.10
CA ALA A 83 10.42 15.24 -33.94
C ALA A 83 8.91 15.42 -33.68
N HIS A 84 8.51 15.77 -32.45
CA HIS A 84 7.10 15.82 -32.02
C HIS A 84 6.65 17.20 -31.55
N ARG A 85 7.26 18.28 -32.07
CA ARG A 85 6.91 19.67 -31.70
C ARG A 85 5.43 20.00 -31.84
N ALA A 86 4.77 19.48 -32.87
CA ALA A 86 3.33 19.68 -33.07
C ALA A 86 2.47 19.23 -31.87
N ILE A 87 2.95 18.22 -31.14
CA ILE A 87 2.32 17.73 -29.91
C ILE A 87 2.88 18.49 -28.70
N LEU A 88 4.21 18.56 -28.57
CA LEU A 88 4.88 19.02 -27.34
C LEU A 88 4.83 20.55 -27.12
N ASP A 89 4.60 21.34 -28.17
CA ASP A 89 4.38 22.79 -28.06
C ASP A 89 2.94 23.13 -27.61
N ARG A 90 2.04 22.14 -27.48
CA ARG A 90 0.66 22.35 -27.02
C ARG A 90 0.62 22.65 -25.52
N SER A 91 -0.22 23.60 -25.13
CA SER A 91 -0.29 24.09 -23.74
C SER A 91 -0.88 23.09 -22.74
N ARG A 92 -1.90 22.32 -23.17
CA ARG A 92 -2.59 21.34 -22.34
C ARG A 92 -1.63 20.22 -21.96
N GLY A 93 -1.39 20.03 -20.66
CA GLY A 93 -0.47 19.01 -20.16
C GLY A 93 1.00 19.20 -20.52
N ALA A 94 1.40 20.41 -20.95
CA ALA A 94 2.73 20.69 -21.50
C ALA A 94 3.12 19.72 -22.64
N GLY A 95 2.20 19.54 -23.59
CA GLY A 95 2.36 18.60 -24.70
C GLY A 95 1.49 17.35 -24.61
N ASN A 96 0.25 17.49 -24.12
CA ASN A 96 -0.70 16.40 -23.92
C ASN A 96 -0.11 15.21 -23.14
N TRP A 97 0.84 15.47 -22.22
CA TRP A 97 1.58 14.46 -21.47
C TRP A 97 2.37 13.45 -22.32
N ALA A 98 2.55 13.68 -23.63
CA ALA A 98 3.30 12.82 -24.54
C ALA A 98 4.79 12.69 -24.18
N TRP A 99 5.31 13.61 -23.36
CA TRP A 99 6.65 13.54 -22.79
C TRP A 99 6.82 12.43 -21.74
N LYS A 100 5.74 11.96 -21.11
CA LYS A 100 5.82 11.01 -19.99
C LYS A 100 6.35 9.64 -20.42
N PRO A 101 5.82 9.01 -21.49
CA PRO A 101 6.39 7.76 -21.99
C PRO A 101 7.85 7.92 -22.42
N TYR A 102 8.22 9.09 -22.96
CA TYR A 102 9.58 9.36 -23.41
C TYR A 102 10.58 9.37 -22.25
N ILE A 103 10.33 10.14 -21.19
CA ILE A 103 11.27 10.20 -20.05
C ILE A 103 11.36 8.86 -19.30
N ILE A 104 10.27 8.06 -19.31
CA ILE A 104 10.29 6.70 -18.77
C ILE A 104 11.11 5.78 -19.69
N ALA A 105 10.96 5.91 -21.02
CA ALA A 105 11.75 5.16 -22.00
C ALA A 105 13.25 5.45 -21.88
N GLU A 106 13.65 6.71 -21.63
CA GLU A 106 15.04 7.09 -21.37
C GLU A 106 15.61 6.37 -20.14
N ALA A 107 14.84 6.30 -19.04
CA ALA A 107 15.26 5.59 -17.84
C ALA A 107 15.33 4.07 -18.07
N VAL A 108 14.40 3.49 -18.85
CA VAL A 108 14.39 2.08 -19.23
C VAL A 108 15.58 1.72 -20.14
N ALA A 109 15.97 2.61 -21.05
CA ALA A 109 17.11 2.42 -21.95
C ALA A 109 18.45 2.36 -21.18
N GLN A 110 18.54 3.08 -20.06
CA GLN A 110 19.71 3.09 -19.18
C GLN A 110 19.70 2.00 -18.10
N SER A 111 18.66 1.16 -18.08
CA SER A 111 18.47 0.13 -17.07
C SER A 111 18.63 -1.27 -17.67
N ARG A 112 19.12 -2.22 -16.89
CA ARG A 112 19.15 -3.64 -17.28
C ARG A 112 17.89 -4.34 -16.81
N ASP A 113 17.64 -5.52 -17.37
CA ASP A 113 16.53 -6.35 -16.92
C ASP A 113 16.70 -6.72 -15.43
N GLY A 114 15.60 -6.65 -14.68
CA GLY A 114 15.56 -6.80 -13.23
C GLY A 114 15.68 -5.49 -12.45
N ASP A 115 16.12 -4.38 -13.05
CA ASP A 115 16.10 -3.07 -12.40
C ASP A 115 14.66 -2.54 -12.26
N PHE A 116 14.45 -1.48 -11.48
CA PHE A 116 13.13 -0.90 -11.23
C PHE A 116 13.05 0.54 -11.66
N ILE A 117 11.92 0.88 -12.28
CA ILE A 117 11.52 2.25 -12.58
C ILE A 117 10.28 2.57 -11.75
N VAL A 118 10.32 3.69 -11.03
CA VAL A 118 9.17 4.31 -10.39
C VAL A 118 9.00 5.69 -11.00
N PHE A 119 7.85 5.95 -11.59
CA PHE A 119 7.45 7.26 -12.06
C PHE A 119 6.39 7.85 -11.12
N THR A 120 6.46 9.14 -10.87
CA THR A 120 5.34 9.88 -10.27
C THR A 120 5.27 11.30 -10.82
N ASP A 121 4.05 11.74 -11.10
CA ASP A 121 3.71 13.13 -11.35
C ASP A 121 4.03 13.97 -10.11
N THR A 122 4.29 15.26 -10.33
CA THR A 122 4.63 16.24 -9.30
C THR A 122 3.45 17.16 -8.95
N GLY A 123 2.21 16.77 -9.33
CA GLY A 123 1.01 17.57 -9.09
C GLY A 123 0.67 17.81 -7.62
N MET A 124 -0.18 18.79 -7.31
CA MET A 124 -0.52 19.21 -5.93
C MET A 124 -1.06 18.10 -5.00
N GLN A 125 -1.37 16.91 -5.51
CA GLN A 125 -1.76 15.73 -4.72
C GLN A 125 -0.63 14.70 -4.52
N ALA A 126 0.56 14.93 -5.10
CA ALA A 126 1.68 14.00 -5.07
C ALA A 126 2.37 13.96 -3.70
N ILE A 127 2.22 15.00 -2.89
CA ILE A 127 2.87 15.16 -1.59
C ILE A 127 1.89 15.87 -0.66
N ASP A 128 1.13 15.11 0.12
CA ASP A 128 0.74 15.61 1.43
C ASP A 128 2.04 15.88 2.22
N ASP A 129 2.08 16.71 3.26
CA ASP A 129 3.34 17.01 4.00
C ASP A 129 4.04 15.78 4.62
N ALA A 130 3.45 14.58 4.46
CA ALA A 130 4.02 13.30 4.85
C ALA A 130 5.05 12.77 3.83
N PRO A 131 6.15 12.16 4.31
CA PRO A 131 7.19 11.57 3.46
C PRO A 131 6.64 10.42 2.59
N LEU A 132 7.30 10.17 1.45
CA LEU A 132 7.06 8.98 0.64
C LEU A 132 7.35 7.73 1.51
N PRO A 133 6.43 6.76 1.61
CA PRO A 133 6.70 5.55 2.37
C PRO A 133 7.84 4.74 1.72
N PRO A 134 8.52 3.86 2.48
CA PRO A 134 9.51 2.95 1.92
C PRO A 134 8.94 2.15 0.74
N VAL A 135 9.61 2.17 -0.41
CA VAL A 135 9.09 1.53 -1.63
C VAL A 135 9.44 0.05 -1.72
N ALA A 136 10.26 -0.46 -0.80
CA ALA A 136 10.70 -1.87 -0.78
C ALA A 136 9.56 -2.91 -0.88
N PRO A 137 8.39 -2.74 -0.22
CA PRO A 137 7.26 -3.67 -0.36
C PRO A 137 6.74 -3.73 -1.80
N LEU A 138 6.54 -2.56 -2.42
CA LEU A 138 6.12 -2.44 -3.82
C LEU A 138 7.12 -3.08 -4.77
N LEU A 139 8.40 -2.77 -4.63
CA LEU A 139 9.44 -3.33 -5.49
C LEU A 139 9.58 -4.85 -5.32
N THR A 140 9.37 -5.36 -4.10
CA THR A 140 9.37 -6.80 -3.83
C THR A 140 8.22 -7.49 -4.55
N TRP A 141 7.02 -6.91 -4.54
CA TRP A 141 5.88 -7.41 -5.30
C TRP A 141 6.15 -7.40 -6.82
N LEU A 142 6.71 -6.31 -7.34
CA LEU A 142 7.10 -6.22 -8.76
C LEU A 142 8.16 -7.27 -9.16
N ALA A 143 9.04 -7.64 -8.23
CA ALA A 143 10.14 -8.57 -8.49
C ALA A 143 9.70 -10.02 -8.80
N GLU A 144 8.46 -10.39 -8.48
CA GLU A 144 7.99 -11.78 -8.60
C GLU A 144 7.56 -12.15 -10.03
N SER A 145 7.26 -11.16 -10.90
CA SER A 145 6.86 -11.40 -12.29
C SER A 145 7.24 -10.23 -13.17
N GLY A 146 7.80 -10.52 -14.36
CA GLY A 146 8.12 -9.51 -15.38
C GLY A 146 6.89 -8.86 -16.02
N ARG A 147 5.68 -9.40 -15.77
CA ARG A 147 4.41 -8.87 -16.26
C ARG A 147 3.73 -7.92 -15.28
N ARG A 148 4.28 -7.74 -14.08
CA ARG A 148 3.69 -6.88 -13.06
C ARG A 148 3.99 -5.41 -13.31
N VAL A 149 2.94 -4.61 -13.31
CA VAL A 149 3.00 -3.15 -13.37
C VAL A 149 2.10 -2.60 -12.28
N ALA A 150 2.69 -1.82 -11.39
CA ALA A 150 1.96 -1.14 -10.35
C ALA A 150 1.43 0.19 -10.87
N VAL A 151 0.11 0.29 -10.90
CA VAL A 151 -0.68 1.45 -11.31
C VAL A 151 -1.97 1.50 -10.48
N GLY A 152 -2.63 2.65 -10.46
CA GLY A 152 -3.97 2.78 -9.87
C GLY A 152 -5.07 2.44 -10.87
N VAL A 153 -6.16 1.81 -10.41
CA VAL A 153 -7.39 1.64 -11.21
C VAL A 153 -8.42 2.68 -10.78
N LEU A 154 -8.98 3.41 -11.74
CA LEU A 154 -10.03 4.39 -11.49
C LEU A 154 -11.39 3.71 -11.57
N HIS A 155 -11.79 3.01 -10.50
CA HIS A 155 -13.05 2.27 -10.47
C HIS A 155 -14.28 3.13 -10.81
N GLY A 156 -15.15 2.60 -11.67
CA GLY A 156 -16.35 3.30 -12.15
C GLY A 156 -16.04 4.44 -13.13
N LYS A 157 -14.88 4.39 -13.80
CA LYS A 157 -14.47 5.32 -14.85
C LYS A 157 -14.17 4.53 -16.13
N PRO A 158 -15.20 3.99 -16.80
CA PRO A 158 -15.01 3.16 -17.99
C PRO A 158 -14.31 3.95 -19.09
N GLN A 159 -13.45 3.32 -19.86
CA GLN A 159 -12.65 4.00 -20.87
C GLN A 159 -13.50 4.69 -21.95
N ARG A 160 -14.67 4.15 -22.31
CA ARG A 160 -15.55 4.70 -23.37
C ARG A 160 -15.97 6.17 -23.16
N VAL A 161 -15.99 6.64 -21.91
CA VAL A 161 -16.32 8.05 -21.60
C VAL A 161 -15.09 8.93 -21.42
N TRP A 162 -13.88 8.34 -21.38
CA TRP A 162 -12.62 9.02 -21.07
C TRP A 162 -11.52 8.84 -22.13
N THR A 163 -11.80 8.10 -23.20
CA THR A 163 -10.86 7.79 -24.28
C THR A 163 -11.56 8.05 -25.60
N LYS A 164 -10.98 8.91 -26.43
CA LYS A 164 -11.54 9.20 -27.75
C LYS A 164 -11.49 7.98 -28.64
N ARG A 165 -12.43 7.87 -29.57
CA ARG A 165 -12.62 6.70 -30.43
C ARG A 165 -11.39 6.38 -31.27
N ASP A 166 -10.73 7.40 -31.85
CA ASP A 166 -9.48 7.21 -32.61
C ASP A 166 -8.40 6.48 -31.81
N CYS A 167 -8.29 6.76 -30.51
CA CYS A 167 -7.30 6.13 -29.65
C CYS A 167 -7.56 4.62 -29.54
N PHE A 168 -8.83 4.19 -29.43
CA PHE A 168 -9.15 2.76 -29.51
C PHE A 168 -8.86 2.16 -30.88
N VAL A 169 -9.31 2.83 -31.95
CA VAL A 169 -9.21 2.31 -33.33
C VAL A 169 -7.75 2.13 -33.74
N LEU A 170 -6.93 3.16 -33.57
CA LEU A 170 -5.51 3.15 -33.97
C LEU A 170 -4.67 2.20 -33.09
N MET A 171 -5.15 1.88 -31.89
CA MET A 171 -4.52 0.91 -30.99
C MET A 171 -5.06 -0.53 -31.13
N GLU A 172 -6.02 -0.74 -32.02
CA GLU A 172 -6.73 -2.03 -32.18
C GLU A 172 -7.42 -2.48 -30.87
N CYS A 173 -7.85 -1.51 -30.07
CA CYS A 173 -8.54 -1.68 -28.80
C CYS A 173 -10.04 -1.33 -28.94
N ASP A 174 -10.60 -1.48 -30.14
CA ASP A 174 -11.96 -1.03 -30.44
C ASP A 174 -13.02 -2.10 -30.23
N THR A 175 -13.11 -2.64 -29.01
CA THR A 175 -14.11 -3.64 -28.61
C THR A 175 -14.63 -3.41 -27.19
N GLU A 176 -15.79 -3.99 -26.86
CA GLU A 176 -16.44 -3.85 -25.54
C GLU A 176 -15.51 -4.16 -24.35
N ARG A 177 -14.57 -5.09 -24.53
CA ARG A 177 -13.53 -5.43 -23.56
C ARG A 177 -12.76 -4.19 -23.10
N TYR A 178 -12.36 -3.33 -24.04
CA TYR A 178 -11.56 -2.14 -23.75
C TYR A 178 -12.44 -0.95 -23.37
N TRP A 179 -13.60 -0.81 -24.01
CA TRP A 179 -14.54 0.29 -23.78
C TRP A 179 -15.08 0.30 -22.35
N ASN A 180 -15.38 -0.90 -21.83
CA ASN A 180 -16.00 -1.08 -20.52
C ASN A 180 -14.97 -1.29 -19.40
N ALA A 181 -13.70 -1.52 -19.74
CA ALA A 181 -12.63 -1.54 -18.74
C ALA A 181 -12.51 -0.17 -18.07
N ASP A 182 -12.12 -0.13 -16.80
CA ASP A 182 -11.87 1.12 -16.09
C ASP A 182 -10.59 1.80 -16.59
N GLN A 183 -10.49 3.12 -16.45
CA GLN A 183 -9.25 3.84 -16.73
C GLN A 183 -8.17 3.45 -15.73
N ILE A 184 -6.96 3.21 -16.24
CA ILE A 184 -5.75 3.15 -15.43
C ILE A 184 -5.28 4.57 -15.14
N GLN A 185 -4.81 4.84 -13.94
CA GLN A 185 -4.21 6.12 -13.57
C GLN A 185 -2.74 6.18 -13.98
N ALA A 186 -2.37 7.21 -14.76
CA ALA A 186 -0.99 7.41 -15.22
C ALA A 186 -0.21 8.46 -14.41
N THR A 187 -0.63 8.75 -13.17
CA THR A 187 0.05 9.73 -12.31
C THR A 187 1.17 9.14 -11.48
N TRP A 188 1.16 7.83 -11.27
CA TRP A 188 2.25 7.09 -10.65
C TRP A 188 2.27 5.70 -11.28
N ILE A 189 3.47 5.19 -11.55
CA ILE A 189 3.68 3.93 -12.27
C ILE A 189 4.94 3.31 -11.70
N ALA A 190 4.94 2.02 -11.41
CA ALA A 190 6.18 1.32 -11.09
C ALA A 190 6.22 -0.05 -11.76
N PHE A 191 7.39 -0.44 -12.24
CA PHE A 191 7.60 -1.76 -12.84
C PHE A 191 9.04 -2.21 -12.71
N MET A 192 9.24 -3.52 -12.77
CA MET A 192 10.55 -4.12 -13.01
C MET A 192 10.83 -4.11 -14.51
N VAL A 193 12.01 -3.64 -14.91
CA VAL A 193 12.47 -3.68 -16.30
C VAL A 193 12.59 -5.14 -16.74
N SER A 194 11.88 -5.49 -17.80
CA SER A 194 11.80 -6.83 -18.39
C SER A 194 11.50 -6.69 -19.89
N PRO A 195 11.59 -7.77 -20.68
CA PRO A 195 11.13 -7.73 -22.07
C PRO A 195 9.68 -7.22 -22.21
N GLU A 196 8.79 -7.61 -21.30
CA GLU A 196 7.37 -7.22 -21.33
C GLU A 196 7.17 -5.74 -21.02
N THR A 197 7.86 -5.21 -19.99
CA THR A 197 7.71 -3.78 -19.62
C THR A 197 8.46 -2.87 -20.57
N ARG A 198 9.56 -3.33 -21.20
CA ARG A 198 10.17 -2.65 -22.34
C ARG A 198 9.21 -2.54 -23.52
N HIS A 199 8.52 -3.64 -23.84
CA HIS A 199 7.52 -3.63 -24.91
C HIS A 199 6.36 -2.67 -24.59
N LEU A 200 5.84 -2.70 -23.36
CA LEU A 200 4.85 -1.72 -22.89
C LEU A 200 5.30 -0.28 -23.13
N VAL A 201 6.51 0.08 -22.64
CA VAL A 201 7.01 1.46 -22.70
C VAL A 201 7.30 1.88 -24.14
N ALA A 202 7.82 0.99 -24.98
CA ALA A 202 8.08 1.26 -26.39
C ALA A 202 6.77 1.54 -27.15
N GLU A 203 5.74 0.71 -26.96
CA GLU A 203 4.43 0.93 -27.57
C GLU A 203 3.76 2.20 -27.04
N TRP A 204 3.89 2.47 -25.74
CA TRP A 204 3.35 3.68 -25.14
C TRP A 204 3.98 4.94 -25.75
N LEU A 205 5.30 4.95 -25.91
CA LEU A 205 6.03 6.02 -26.58
C LEU A 205 5.62 6.17 -28.04
N ARG A 206 5.49 5.05 -28.77
CA ARG A 206 5.08 5.06 -30.18
C ARG A 206 3.73 5.71 -30.36
N TYR A 207 2.73 5.31 -29.58
CA TYR A 207 1.38 5.88 -29.64
C TYR A 207 1.32 7.32 -29.12
N ALA A 208 2.15 7.68 -28.14
CA ALA A 208 2.27 9.06 -27.68
C ALA A 208 2.92 9.99 -28.72
N GLY A 209 3.61 9.46 -29.73
CA GLY A 209 4.12 10.21 -30.87
C GLY A 209 3.08 10.47 -31.97
N ASP A 210 1.91 9.83 -31.93
CA ASP A 210 0.83 10.02 -32.91
C ASP A 210 -0.20 11.04 -32.40
N GLU A 211 -0.27 12.21 -33.04
CA GLU A 211 -1.19 13.28 -32.63
C GLU A 211 -2.66 12.86 -32.67
N ARG A 212 -3.00 11.90 -33.54
CA ARG A 212 -4.34 11.35 -33.68
C ARG A 212 -4.70 10.43 -32.52
N VAL A 213 -3.71 9.96 -31.77
CA VAL A 213 -3.93 9.08 -30.62
C VAL A 213 -3.86 9.88 -29.33
N VAL A 214 -2.83 10.70 -29.15
CA VAL A 214 -2.50 11.32 -27.84
C VAL A 214 -3.12 12.70 -27.63
N THR A 215 -3.70 13.34 -28.63
CA THR A 215 -4.24 14.71 -28.49
C THR A 215 -5.76 14.74 -28.53
N ASP A 216 -6.31 15.91 -28.24
CA ASP A 216 -7.75 16.24 -28.30
C ASP A 216 -8.17 16.78 -29.68
N ILE A 217 -7.41 16.53 -30.75
CA ILE A 217 -7.90 16.82 -32.10
C ILE A 217 -9.12 15.94 -32.45
N PRO A 218 -10.07 16.44 -33.26
CA PRO A 218 -11.24 15.68 -33.69
C PRO A 218 -10.88 14.32 -34.30
N ASN A 219 -11.75 13.34 -34.13
CA ASN A 219 -11.52 12.00 -34.67
C ASN A 219 -11.32 12.02 -36.19
N GLN A 220 -10.32 11.30 -36.67
CA GLN A 220 -9.92 11.18 -38.07
C GLN A 220 -10.23 9.81 -38.67
N MET A 221 -10.61 8.82 -37.85
CA MET A 221 -10.93 7.46 -38.32
C MET A 221 -12.38 7.29 -38.79
N GLY A 222 -13.14 8.39 -38.94
CA GLY A 222 -14.52 8.36 -39.43
C GLY A 222 -15.55 7.82 -38.43
N LEU A 223 -15.15 7.60 -37.18
CA LEU A 223 -16.01 7.15 -36.11
C LEU A 223 -16.17 8.24 -35.05
N ALA A 224 -17.42 8.51 -34.67
CA ALA A 224 -17.73 9.41 -33.58
C ALA A 224 -17.32 8.80 -32.23
N ASP A 225 -17.08 9.66 -31.24
CA ASP A 225 -16.97 9.22 -29.85
C ASP A 225 -18.30 8.62 -29.38
N PHE A 226 -18.24 7.81 -28.33
CA PHE A 226 -19.42 7.19 -27.74
C PHE A 226 -20.39 8.21 -27.15
N ASP A 227 -21.66 7.83 -27.08
CA ASP A 227 -22.63 8.58 -26.29
C ASP A 227 -22.18 8.66 -24.81
N GLY A 228 -22.27 9.86 -24.25
CA GLY A 228 -21.73 10.17 -22.93
C GLY A 228 -20.21 10.33 -22.84
N PHE A 229 -19.47 10.44 -23.96
CA PHE A 229 -18.06 10.83 -23.95
C PHE A 229 -17.86 12.19 -23.25
N ILE A 230 -16.87 12.25 -22.36
CA ILE A 230 -16.61 13.42 -21.52
C ILE A 230 -15.35 14.17 -21.99
N ASP A 231 -14.22 13.47 -22.06
CA ASP A 231 -12.91 14.06 -22.37
C ASP A 231 -11.89 12.96 -22.71
N HIS A 232 -10.83 13.30 -23.44
CA HIS A 232 -9.75 12.36 -23.72
C HIS A 232 -8.63 12.44 -22.68
N ARG A 233 -8.16 11.30 -22.17
CA ARG A 233 -7.10 11.21 -21.16
C ARG A 233 -5.69 11.01 -21.70
N PHE A 234 -5.47 11.22 -23.00
CA PHE A 234 -4.14 11.34 -23.60
C PHE A 234 -3.24 10.12 -23.35
N ASP A 235 -2.03 10.31 -22.82
CA ASP A 235 -1.09 9.23 -22.47
C ASP A 235 -1.73 8.18 -21.55
N GLN A 236 -2.64 8.59 -20.67
CA GLN A 236 -3.33 7.68 -19.75
C GLN A 236 -4.31 6.74 -20.49
N SER A 237 -4.99 7.24 -21.53
CA SER A 237 -5.84 6.40 -22.38
C SER A 237 -5.01 5.34 -23.10
N ILE A 238 -3.81 5.73 -23.58
CA ILE A 238 -2.87 4.82 -24.23
C ILE A 238 -2.39 3.76 -23.23
N LEU A 239 -1.95 4.17 -22.03
CA LEU A 239 -1.50 3.25 -20.99
C LEU A 239 -2.60 2.25 -20.59
N SER A 240 -3.83 2.73 -20.44
CA SER A 240 -4.99 1.89 -20.11
C SER A 240 -5.20 0.81 -21.17
N ASN A 241 -5.27 1.20 -22.45
CA ASN A 241 -5.40 0.26 -23.56
C ASN A 241 -4.26 -0.76 -23.59
N LEU A 242 -3.00 -0.33 -23.39
CA LEU A 242 -1.85 -1.24 -23.41
C LEU A 242 -1.86 -2.23 -22.25
N ILE A 243 -2.20 -1.81 -21.03
CA ILE A 243 -2.26 -2.71 -19.87
C ILE A 243 -3.28 -3.83 -20.12
N TYR A 244 -4.46 -3.48 -20.64
CA TYR A 244 -5.49 -4.48 -20.96
C TYR A 244 -5.19 -5.29 -22.22
N LYS A 245 -4.50 -4.72 -23.22
CA LYS A 245 -4.13 -5.40 -24.48
C LYS A 245 -3.01 -6.41 -24.26
N LEU A 246 -2.05 -6.08 -23.38
CA LEU A 246 -0.89 -6.91 -23.08
C LEU A 246 -1.12 -7.88 -21.90
N ASP A 247 -2.33 -7.86 -21.30
CA ASP A 247 -2.68 -8.67 -20.13
C ASP A 247 -1.62 -8.56 -19.02
N LEU A 248 -1.28 -7.31 -18.66
CA LEU A 248 -0.30 -7.05 -17.60
C LEU A 248 -0.95 -7.19 -16.22
N GLU A 249 -0.19 -7.72 -15.29
CA GLU A 249 -0.64 -7.95 -13.92
C GLU A 249 -0.57 -6.64 -13.13
N ILE A 250 -1.71 -6.19 -12.62
CA ILE A 250 -1.79 -5.04 -11.72
C ILE A 250 -2.05 -5.51 -10.28
N PRO A 251 -1.67 -4.73 -9.26
CA PRO A 251 -1.88 -5.14 -7.88
C PRO A 251 -3.38 -5.19 -7.55
N PRO A 252 -3.86 -6.23 -6.84
CA PRO A 252 -5.23 -6.31 -6.37
C PRO A 252 -5.41 -5.40 -5.16
N LEU A 253 -5.65 -4.11 -5.40
CA LEU A 253 -5.93 -3.15 -4.34
C LEU A 253 -7.26 -3.45 -3.66
N ARG A 254 -7.29 -3.40 -2.32
CA ARG A 254 -8.53 -3.54 -1.54
C ARG A 254 -9.40 -2.29 -1.67
N GLU A 255 -8.78 -1.13 -1.88
CA GLU A 255 -9.48 0.14 -2.08
C GLU A 255 -9.07 0.83 -3.39
N ALA A 256 -10.03 1.51 -4.01
CA ALA A 256 -9.76 2.41 -5.12
C ALA A 256 -8.85 3.56 -4.66
N SER A 257 -7.55 3.51 -4.96
CA SER A 257 -6.63 4.57 -4.54
C SER A 257 -5.97 5.30 -5.70
N LYS A 258 -5.99 6.63 -5.58
CA LYS A 258 -5.25 7.54 -6.46
C LYS A 258 -3.79 7.75 -6.07
N LYS A 259 -3.34 7.17 -4.95
CA LYS A 259 -2.03 7.47 -4.36
C LYS A 259 -1.20 6.19 -4.22
N ILE A 260 0.03 6.19 -4.75
CA ILE A 260 0.99 5.08 -4.64
C ILE A 260 1.22 4.63 -3.18
N LYS A 261 1.13 5.57 -2.24
CA LYS A 261 1.31 5.29 -0.81
C LYS A 261 0.29 4.30 -0.25
N THR A 262 -0.94 4.29 -0.76
CA THR A 262 -1.96 3.33 -0.32
C THR A 262 -1.56 1.92 -0.73
N LEU A 263 -1.15 1.74 -1.99
CA LEU A 263 -0.64 0.46 -2.46
C LEU A 263 0.56 -0.03 -1.65
N ILE A 264 1.54 0.86 -1.41
CA ILE A 264 2.73 0.53 -0.62
C ILE A 264 2.30 0.10 0.79
N GLY A 265 1.37 0.82 1.41
CA GLY A 265 0.85 0.48 2.74
C GLY A 265 0.12 -0.87 2.78
N GLU A 266 -0.70 -1.18 1.78
CA GLU A 266 -1.37 -2.49 1.66
C GLU A 266 -0.34 -3.62 1.48
N LEU A 267 0.62 -3.47 0.57
CA LEU A 267 1.68 -4.47 0.35
C LEU A 267 2.59 -4.64 1.57
N GLU A 268 2.89 -3.55 2.28
CA GLU A 268 3.64 -3.61 3.53
C GLU A 268 2.87 -4.38 4.59
N THR A 269 1.60 -4.06 4.78
CA THR A 269 0.71 -4.75 5.72
C THR A 269 0.62 -6.24 5.40
N ASP A 270 0.40 -6.59 4.14
CA ASP A 270 0.33 -7.98 3.69
C ASP A 270 1.64 -8.72 3.95
N THR A 271 2.78 -8.06 3.72
CA THR A 271 4.09 -8.65 4.03
C THR A 271 4.23 -8.88 5.53
N LEU A 272 3.91 -7.88 6.36
CA LEU A 272 4.03 -7.95 7.83
C LEU A 272 3.12 -9.04 8.42
N VAL A 273 1.92 -9.23 7.86
CA VAL A 273 0.98 -10.28 8.27
C VAL A 273 1.44 -11.66 7.79
N SER A 274 1.99 -11.76 6.57
CA SER A 274 2.40 -13.06 5.99
C SER A 274 3.55 -13.74 6.75
N VAL A 275 4.40 -12.98 7.44
CA VAL A 275 5.53 -13.53 8.20
C VAL A 275 5.06 -13.94 9.60
N ARG A 276 4.65 -15.21 9.71
CA ARG A 276 4.26 -15.86 10.95
C ARG A 276 5.43 -16.66 11.55
N PRO A 277 5.81 -16.44 12.83
CA PRO A 277 6.85 -17.21 13.50
C PRO A 277 6.48 -18.70 13.66
N SER A 278 5.21 -18.97 13.95
CA SER A 278 4.66 -20.32 14.20
C SER A 278 3.13 -20.33 14.01
N GLU A 279 2.47 -21.44 14.35
CA GLU A 279 1.00 -21.54 14.36
C GLU A 279 0.38 -20.61 15.40
N ASN A 280 -0.77 -20.00 15.07
CA ASN A 280 -1.51 -19.14 16.00
C ASN A 280 -2.27 -20.00 17.02
N ILE A 281 -1.76 -20.11 18.24
CA ILE A 281 -2.36 -20.93 19.30
C ILE A 281 -3.61 -20.30 19.94
N ALA A 282 -3.95 -19.06 19.58
CA ALA A 282 -5.21 -18.43 19.99
C ALA A 282 -6.42 -18.98 19.22
N LEU A 283 -6.21 -19.54 18.02
CA LEU A 283 -7.31 -20.00 17.16
C LEU A 283 -8.09 -21.16 17.80
N GLY A 284 -9.42 -21.08 17.79
CA GLY A 284 -10.31 -22.07 18.38
C GLY A 284 -10.40 -22.02 19.92
N LYS A 285 -9.76 -21.03 20.55
CA LYS A 285 -9.77 -20.86 22.01
C LYS A 285 -10.96 -20.04 22.49
N THR A 286 -11.41 -20.26 23.72
CA THR A 286 -12.57 -19.56 24.27
C THR A 286 -12.19 -18.18 24.78
N TRP A 287 -13.13 -17.25 24.69
CA TRP A 287 -12.95 -15.91 25.23
C TRP A 287 -14.18 -15.44 26.00
N ARG A 288 -13.97 -14.46 26.88
CA ARG A 288 -15.01 -13.73 27.62
C ARG A 288 -14.74 -12.23 27.58
N ALA A 289 -15.79 -11.43 27.70
CA ALA A 289 -15.72 -9.98 27.79
C ALA A 289 -16.60 -9.46 28.93
N SER A 290 -16.31 -8.25 29.41
CA SER A 290 -17.02 -7.57 30.50
C SER A 290 -18.51 -7.37 30.25
N SER A 291 -18.88 -7.04 29.01
CA SER A 291 -20.26 -6.79 28.63
C SER A 291 -20.55 -7.20 27.18
N ALA A 292 -21.83 -7.42 26.90
CA ALA A 292 -22.31 -7.60 25.53
C ALA A 292 -22.58 -6.24 24.87
N SER A 293 -22.56 -6.22 23.55
CA SER A 293 -23.01 -5.09 22.72
C SER A 293 -24.02 -5.58 21.68
N PRO A 294 -24.64 -4.69 20.89
CA PRO A 294 -25.48 -5.11 19.77
C PRO A 294 -24.78 -5.99 18.72
N TRP A 295 -23.44 -6.04 18.74
CA TRP A 295 -22.62 -6.74 17.73
C TRP A 295 -21.90 -7.98 18.27
N SER A 296 -21.74 -8.15 19.59
CA SER A 296 -21.15 -9.36 20.17
C SER A 296 -21.66 -9.66 21.59
N GLY A 297 -21.73 -10.94 21.94
CA GLY A 297 -22.03 -11.39 23.31
C GLY A 297 -20.84 -11.23 24.26
N THR A 298 -20.97 -11.78 25.47
CA THR A 298 -19.93 -11.77 26.51
C THR A 298 -18.97 -12.96 26.44
N SER A 299 -19.17 -13.89 25.51
CA SER A 299 -18.27 -15.03 25.32
C SER A 299 -18.37 -15.60 23.91
N GLY A 300 -17.38 -16.39 23.52
CA GLY A 300 -17.35 -17.09 22.24
C GLY A 300 -16.06 -17.89 22.05
N VAL A 301 -15.83 -18.31 20.81
CA VAL A 301 -14.60 -19.01 20.37
C VAL A 301 -13.86 -18.12 19.37
N TYR A 302 -12.55 -17.94 19.55
CA TYR A 302 -11.72 -17.13 18.68
C TYR A 302 -11.56 -17.81 17.31
N GLY A 303 -11.79 -17.07 16.23
CA GLY A 303 -11.77 -17.57 14.85
C GLY A 303 -13.14 -17.97 14.30
N GLU A 304 -14.15 -18.14 15.15
CA GLU A 304 -15.55 -18.18 14.70
C GLU A 304 -16.01 -16.76 14.43
N ARG A 305 -16.56 -16.49 13.24
CA ARG A 305 -17.06 -15.16 12.91
C ARG A 305 -18.29 -14.83 13.75
N THR A 306 -18.16 -13.84 14.63
CA THR A 306 -19.25 -13.30 15.44
C THR A 306 -20.12 -12.32 14.65
N THR A 307 -19.61 -11.76 13.55
CA THR A 307 -20.34 -10.85 12.64
C THR A 307 -20.02 -11.10 11.16
N GLY A 308 -20.78 -10.46 10.26
CA GLY A 308 -20.52 -10.48 8.82
C GLY A 308 -19.39 -9.54 8.36
N ASP A 309 -18.86 -8.68 9.25
CA ASP A 309 -17.78 -7.75 8.97
C ASP A 309 -16.42 -8.40 9.33
N PRO A 310 -15.48 -8.55 8.37
CA PRO A 310 -14.17 -9.14 8.66
C PRO A 310 -13.29 -8.27 9.57
N SER A 311 -13.60 -6.99 9.80
CA SER A 311 -12.81 -6.12 10.68
C SER A 311 -13.24 -6.16 12.15
N PHE A 312 -13.91 -7.25 12.56
CA PHE A 312 -14.68 -7.30 13.80
C PHE A 312 -14.51 -8.66 14.50
N PHE A 313 -13.73 -8.69 15.58
CA PHE A 313 -13.64 -9.87 16.45
C PHE A 313 -14.66 -9.82 17.61
N PHE A 314 -14.66 -8.76 18.43
CA PHE A 314 -15.65 -8.53 19.49
C PHE A 314 -15.76 -7.05 19.89
N HIS A 315 -16.81 -6.67 20.60
CA HIS A 315 -17.08 -5.29 21.03
C HIS A 315 -17.86 -5.24 22.35
N THR A 316 -17.34 -4.55 23.36
CA THR A 316 -18.05 -4.33 24.64
C THR A 316 -19.10 -3.23 24.54
N ALA A 317 -19.93 -3.04 25.55
CA ALA A 317 -20.63 -1.77 25.75
C ALA A 317 -19.64 -0.64 26.07
N LEU A 318 -20.12 0.61 26.03
CA LEU A 318 -19.42 1.73 26.63
C LEU A 318 -19.56 1.61 28.16
N GLU A 319 -18.46 1.33 28.85
CA GLU A 319 -18.44 1.12 30.29
C GLU A 319 -17.09 1.50 30.91
N PRO A 320 -17.02 1.71 32.24
CA PRO A 320 -15.74 1.89 32.93
C PRO A 320 -14.92 0.60 32.94
N ASN A 321 -13.65 0.69 32.53
CA ASN A 321 -12.69 -0.41 32.56
C ASN A 321 -13.16 -1.69 31.82
N PRO A 322 -13.57 -1.58 30.55
CA PRO A 322 -13.99 -2.74 29.77
C PRO A 322 -12.82 -3.72 29.64
N TRP A 323 -13.13 -5.01 29.64
CA TRP A 323 -12.10 -6.04 29.56
C TRP A 323 -12.49 -7.21 28.67
N PHE A 324 -11.45 -7.90 28.22
CA PHE A 324 -11.50 -9.12 27.44
C PHE A 324 -10.50 -10.13 28.02
N VAL A 325 -10.88 -11.41 28.08
CA VAL A 325 -10.01 -12.51 28.49
C VAL A 325 -10.09 -13.65 27.48
N LEU A 326 -8.96 -14.06 26.91
CA LEU A 326 -8.80 -15.28 26.11
C LEU A 326 -8.22 -16.38 27.00
N ASP A 327 -8.84 -17.57 26.99
CA ASP A 327 -8.36 -18.77 27.68
C ASP A 327 -7.78 -19.77 26.67
N LEU A 328 -6.47 -20.00 26.72
CA LEU A 328 -5.76 -20.97 25.88
C LEU A 328 -6.14 -22.44 26.20
N GLY A 329 -6.85 -22.69 27.29
CA GLY A 329 -7.29 -24.00 27.78
C GLY A 329 -6.25 -24.73 28.64
N ALA A 330 -4.96 -24.42 28.44
CA ALA A 330 -3.84 -24.91 29.24
C ALA A 330 -2.78 -23.82 29.38
N VAL A 331 -1.84 -24.02 30.31
CA VAL A 331 -0.67 -23.16 30.42
C VAL A 331 0.28 -23.44 29.26
N GLU A 332 0.45 -22.45 28.39
CA GLU A 332 1.27 -22.51 27.19
C GLU A 332 2.54 -21.64 27.34
N ARG A 333 3.50 -21.84 26.44
CA ARG A 333 4.68 -20.98 26.28
C ARG A 333 4.60 -20.22 24.97
N ALA A 334 4.63 -18.89 25.02
CA ALA A 334 4.59 -18.04 23.84
C ALA A 334 5.86 -17.19 23.69
N SER A 335 6.26 -16.95 22.45
CA SER A 335 7.35 -16.04 22.09
C SER A 335 6.84 -14.70 21.55
N GLU A 336 5.60 -14.64 21.07
CA GLU A 336 5.03 -13.40 20.52
C GLU A 336 3.51 -13.36 20.69
N ILE A 337 2.99 -12.18 21.02
CA ILE A 337 1.56 -11.85 21.04
C ILE A 337 1.38 -10.63 20.12
N ARG A 338 0.47 -10.72 19.15
CA ARG A 338 0.06 -9.62 18.28
C ARG A 338 -1.39 -9.28 18.56
N ILE A 339 -1.65 -8.02 18.84
CA ILE A 339 -3.00 -7.48 19.05
C ILE A 339 -3.27 -6.46 17.96
N TYR A 340 -4.34 -6.68 17.21
CA TYR A 340 -4.78 -5.81 16.12
C TYR A 340 -5.98 -5.01 16.62
N ASN A 341 -5.77 -3.70 16.80
CA ASN A 341 -6.86 -2.78 17.07
C ASN A 341 -7.68 -2.54 15.79
N ARG A 342 -8.90 -2.01 15.94
CA ARG A 342 -9.77 -1.68 14.80
C ARG A 342 -9.03 -0.78 13.79
N TRP A 343 -9.02 -1.21 12.53
CA TRP A 343 -8.51 -0.39 11.43
C TRP A 343 -9.42 0.82 11.17
N GLY A 344 -8.83 2.01 11.11
CA GLY A 344 -9.53 3.27 10.84
C GLY A 344 -9.94 4.08 12.07
N GLN A 345 -10.94 4.95 11.90
CA GLN A 345 -11.57 5.69 12.99
C GLN A 345 -12.65 4.81 13.63
N PRO A 346 -12.71 4.67 14.97
CA PRO A 346 -11.95 5.36 16.02
C PRO A 346 -10.94 4.41 16.72
N SER A 347 -9.76 4.20 16.12
CA SER A 347 -8.67 3.43 16.75
C SER A 347 -8.20 4.04 18.09
N GLU A 348 -8.38 5.34 18.29
CA GLU A 348 -7.99 6.08 19.50
C GLU A 348 -8.65 5.55 20.78
N ARG A 349 -9.73 4.76 20.68
CA ARG A 349 -10.37 4.08 21.81
C ARG A 349 -9.45 3.13 22.58
N ALA A 350 -8.36 2.66 21.96
CA ALA A 350 -7.41 1.79 22.65
C ALA A 350 -6.29 2.56 23.35
N GLN A 351 -6.30 3.90 23.40
CA GLN A 351 -5.21 4.72 23.93
C GLN A 351 -4.79 4.39 25.38
N MET A 352 -5.70 3.90 26.23
CA MET A 352 -5.39 3.44 27.60
C MET A 352 -5.34 1.90 27.72
N MET A 353 -4.98 1.19 26.66
CA MET A 353 -4.96 -0.28 26.65
C MET A 353 -3.84 -0.85 27.51
N ARG A 354 -4.19 -1.87 28.31
CA ARG A 354 -3.22 -2.70 29.05
C ARG A 354 -3.38 -4.17 28.67
N VAL A 355 -2.26 -4.89 28.70
CA VAL A 355 -2.22 -6.33 28.42
C VAL A 355 -1.63 -7.06 29.61
N TRP A 356 -2.32 -8.11 30.02
CA TRP A 356 -1.99 -8.91 31.19
C TRP A 356 -1.95 -10.39 30.87
N LEU A 357 -1.06 -11.13 31.53
CA LEU A 357 -0.93 -12.58 31.39
C LEU A 357 -1.16 -13.27 32.74
N GLY A 358 -1.91 -14.37 32.76
CA GLY A 358 -2.17 -15.15 33.97
C GLY A 358 -2.06 -16.65 33.73
N GLU A 359 -1.53 -17.41 34.69
CA GLU A 359 -1.64 -18.87 34.67
C GLU A 359 -2.97 -19.35 35.27
N THR A 360 -3.59 -18.51 36.11
CA THR A 360 -4.91 -18.73 36.72
C THR A 360 -5.79 -17.51 36.47
N GLU A 361 -7.10 -17.64 36.68
CA GLU A 361 -8.03 -16.50 36.54
C GLU A 361 -7.95 -15.49 37.70
N ALA A 362 -7.25 -15.83 38.78
CA ALA A 362 -7.16 -14.98 39.96
C ALA A 362 -5.94 -14.06 39.94
N GLU A 363 -4.88 -14.44 39.22
CA GLU A 363 -3.58 -13.76 39.27
C GLU A 363 -3.10 -13.44 37.86
N TYR A 364 -3.02 -12.13 37.56
CA TYR A 364 -2.50 -11.60 36.31
C TYR A 364 -1.27 -10.74 36.56
N ARG A 365 -0.30 -10.82 35.65
CA ARG A 365 0.85 -9.92 35.58
C ARG A 365 0.69 -8.94 34.41
N LEU A 366 0.93 -7.66 34.65
CA LEU A 366 0.95 -6.63 33.61
C LEU A 366 2.17 -6.84 32.71
N VAL A 367 1.98 -6.89 31.40
CA VAL A 367 3.08 -7.05 30.43
C VAL A 367 3.18 -5.91 29.43
N PHE A 368 2.14 -5.09 29.30
CA PHE A 368 2.14 -3.88 28.48
C PHE A 368 1.15 -2.88 29.05
N ASP A 369 1.55 -1.61 29.04
CA ASP A 369 0.71 -0.46 29.39
C ASP A 369 0.94 0.64 28.36
N ALA A 370 -0.14 1.08 27.68
CA ALA A 370 -0.08 2.12 26.67
C ALA A 370 0.34 3.50 27.21
N VAL A 371 0.18 3.73 28.52
CA VAL A 371 0.63 4.97 29.18
C VAL A 371 2.16 4.98 29.35
N ASP A 372 2.73 3.81 29.68
CA ASP A 372 4.16 3.67 29.96
C ASP A 372 5.01 3.33 28.71
N ALA A 373 4.37 2.93 27.61
CA ALA A 373 5.04 2.54 26.37
C ALA A 373 4.60 3.39 25.17
N ASP A 374 5.56 3.89 24.38
CA ASP A 374 5.28 4.61 23.13
C ASP A 374 4.57 3.69 22.12
N TRP A 375 3.26 3.90 21.96
CA TRP A 375 2.41 3.14 21.06
C TRP A 375 1.29 4.02 20.49
N HIS A 376 1.11 3.94 19.17
CA HIS A 376 -0.01 4.59 18.48
C HIS A 376 -1.16 3.59 18.31
N PRO A 377 -2.39 3.88 18.77
CA PRO A 377 -3.52 2.94 18.71
C PRO A 377 -3.88 2.44 17.32
N GLY A 378 -3.57 3.20 16.28
CA GLY A 378 -3.73 2.78 14.89
C GLY A 378 -2.70 1.76 14.37
N LEU A 379 -1.69 1.39 15.16
CA LEU A 379 -0.68 0.39 14.80
C LEU A 379 -0.91 -0.91 15.57
N PRO A 380 -0.61 -2.08 14.96
CA PRO A 380 -0.60 -3.34 15.69
C PRO A 380 0.33 -3.28 16.91
N LEU A 381 -0.09 -3.91 18.01
CA LEU A 381 0.74 -4.11 19.18
C LEU A 381 1.41 -5.48 19.08
N HIS A 382 2.74 -5.50 19.01
CA HIS A 382 3.53 -6.72 19.02
C HIS A 382 4.32 -6.81 20.32
N LEU A 383 4.03 -7.81 21.14
CA LEU A 383 4.77 -8.11 22.36
C LEU A 383 5.63 -9.35 22.12
N ARG A 384 6.95 -9.20 22.17
CA ARG A 384 7.92 -10.32 22.05
C ARG A 384 8.43 -10.74 23.42
N PHE A 385 8.61 -12.04 23.61
CA PHE A 385 9.04 -12.68 24.84
C PHE A 385 10.08 -13.76 24.54
N ASP A 386 10.98 -14.03 25.49
CA ASP A 386 11.89 -15.17 25.38
C ASP A 386 11.12 -16.50 25.54
N THR A 387 10.24 -16.59 26.55
CA THR A 387 9.33 -17.72 26.79
C THR A 387 8.23 -17.33 27.80
N ALA A 388 7.28 -16.47 27.41
CA ALA A 388 6.20 -16.11 28.30
C ALA A 388 5.30 -17.32 28.60
N ARG A 389 5.15 -17.65 29.88
CA ARG A 389 4.28 -18.74 30.34
C ARG A 389 2.95 -18.20 30.86
N PHE A 390 1.83 -18.62 30.28
CA PHE A 390 0.48 -18.19 30.68
C PHE A 390 -0.60 -19.10 30.08
N ARG A 391 -1.81 -19.04 30.66
CA ARG A 391 -3.04 -19.64 30.12
C ARG A 391 -4.04 -18.58 29.67
N TYR A 392 -4.12 -17.48 30.43
CA TYR A 392 -5.06 -16.40 30.23
C TYR A 392 -4.36 -15.16 29.71
N LEU A 393 -4.84 -14.62 28.60
CA LEU A 393 -4.48 -13.29 28.10
C LEU A 393 -5.65 -12.36 28.41
N LYS A 394 -5.43 -11.33 29.23
CA LYS A 394 -6.41 -10.28 29.50
C LYS A 394 -5.99 -8.98 28.80
N VAL A 395 -6.95 -8.32 28.17
CA VAL A 395 -6.81 -6.95 27.65
C VAL A 395 -7.87 -6.09 28.30
N ASP A 396 -7.51 -4.93 28.84
CA ASP A 396 -8.48 -3.95 29.34
C ASP A 396 -8.10 -2.53 28.91
N LEU A 397 -9.03 -1.60 29.09
CA LEU A 397 -8.78 -0.16 28.95
C LEU A 397 -8.85 0.49 30.33
N ASP A 398 -7.87 1.31 30.69
CA ASP A 398 -7.88 2.08 31.94
C ASP A 398 -8.69 3.39 31.82
N GLU A 399 -9.88 3.30 31.23
CA GLU A 399 -10.78 4.43 30.99
C GLU A 399 -12.24 3.97 30.83
N GLU A 400 -13.17 4.92 30.80
CA GLU A 400 -14.55 4.66 30.35
C GLU A 400 -14.59 4.71 28.83
N GLN A 401 -14.66 3.54 28.21
CA GLN A 401 -14.59 3.41 26.76
C GLN A 401 -15.21 2.09 26.28
N VAL A 402 -15.32 1.96 24.97
CA VAL A 402 -15.62 0.70 24.30
C VAL A 402 -14.31 -0.03 23.98
N LEU A 403 -14.15 -1.27 24.45
CA LEU A 403 -13.09 -2.16 24.01
C LEU A 403 -13.53 -2.94 22.77
N HIS A 404 -12.74 -2.82 21.70
CA HIS A 404 -12.96 -3.48 20.43
C HIS A 404 -11.62 -3.79 19.77
N LEU A 405 -11.41 -5.06 19.44
CA LEU A 405 -10.23 -5.53 18.70
C LEU A 405 -10.65 -6.18 17.38
N ASP A 406 -9.76 -6.10 16.39
CA ASP A 406 -9.88 -6.77 15.10
C ASP A 406 -9.38 -8.22 15.18
N GLY A 407 -8.32 -8.45 15.97
CA GLY A 407 -7.77 -9.79 16.12
C GLY A 407 -6.67 -9.93 17.16
N ILE A 408 -6.37 -11.17 17.52
CA ILE A 408 -5.29 -11.56 18.41
C ILE A 408 -4.59 -12.78 17.81
N GLU A 409 -3.28 -12.68 17.61
CA GLU A 409 -2.44 -13.83 17.25
C GLU A 409 -1.45 -14.10 18.37
N ILE A 410 -1.35 -15.35 18.82
CA ILE A 410 -0.39 -15.79 19.84
C ILE A 410 0.46 -16.89 19.21
N PHE A 411 1.78 -16.74 19.28
CA PHE A 411 2.74 -17.65 18.67
C PHE A 411 3.51 -18.41 19.73
N ALA A 412 3.48 -19.74 19.66
CA ALA A 412 4.19 -20.61 20.59
C ALA A 412 5.70 -20.42 20.51
N ALA A 413 6.38 -20.43 21.67
CA ALA A 413 7.82 -20.49 21.76
C ALA A 413 8.31 -21.87 21.30
N ARG A 414 9.29 -21.91 20.39
CA ARG A 414 9.88 -23.17 19.89
C ARG A 414 11.05 -23.62 20.75
#